data_AF-A0A9E2TPQ5-F1
#
_entry.id   AF-A0A9E2TPQ5-F1
#
_cell.length_a   1.000
_cell.length_b   1.000
_cell.length_c   1.000
_cell.angle_alpha   90.00
_cell.angle_beta   90.00
_cell.angle_gamma   90.00
#
_symmetry.space_group_name_H-M   'P 1'
#
loop_
_entity.id
_entity.type
_entity.pdbx_description
1 polymer ?
#
loop_
_entity_poly.entity_id
_entity_poly.type
_entity_poly.pdbx_seq_one_letter_code
_entity_poly.pdbx_strand_id
1 'polypeptide(L)'
;MDKLIINYLIGEISLEDQHKLKKWLDEDESHPVILEQMEKFWAQGELKFPDRKQKVFSRLKSEIDKLNESNQSSKPNKKFAIGRMVRYAAVVLIASLISIYAYITLESDLQSTHSTINYIEKVTSPGQKITTILPDGTKVKLNSESKIIVPENFSSDIREVTLIGEGFFEVVPNPHKPFIVHFNNNEVEVLGTSFNIKAYDGRHSYVAVKTGKVRVRQGQDNVHLNPNEITSLGGSELIVNKLGNEDLIFGWVDNKITFEKATITEVMEIISNWYGVDYKIIRKIDDDKRYTASHGNPTLKEVMEILTYTYDIKYEIDENTIIIK
;
A
#
# COMPACT_ATOMS: atom_id res chain seq x y z
N MET A 1 -14.05 36.74 51.60
CA MET A 1 -13.84 37.49 50.36
C MET A 1 -12.44 38.08 50.27
N ASP A 2 -11.99 38.85 51.27
CA ASP A 2 -10.69 39.55 51.23
C ASP A 2 -9.48 38.65 50.91
N LYS A 3 -9.39 37.45 51.52
CA LYS A 3 -8.31 36.49 51.26
C LYS A 3 -8.30 35.96 49.82
N LEU A 4 -9.47 35.85 49.20
CA LEU A 4 -9.65 35.31 47.86
C LEU A 4 -9.23 36.35 46.80
N ILE A 5 -9.57 37.62 47.01
CA ILE A 5 -9.09 38.74 46.17
C ILE A 5 -7.58 38.95 46.35
N ILE A 6 -7.05 38.84 47.58
CA ILE A 6 -5.61 38.96 47.84
C ILE A 6 -4.81 37.86 47.13
N ASN A 7 -5.25 36.60 47.22
CA ASN A 7 -4.56 35.49 46.54
C ASN A 7 -4.62 35.63 45.01
N TYR A 8 -5.70 36.20 44.47
CA TYR A 8 -5.80 36.55 43.06
C TYR A 8 -4.79 37.64 42.66
N LEU A 9 -4.70 38.74 43.42
CA LEU A 9 -3.78 39.85 43.13
C LEU A 9 -2.29 39.46 43.22
N ILE A 10 -1.94 38.47 44.06
CA ILE A 10 -0.57 37.96 44.23
C ILE A 10 -0.24 36.86 43.18
N GLY A 11 -1.23 36.37 42.43
CA GLY A 11 -1.05 35.33 41.41
C GLY A 11 -0.98 33.89 41.96
N GLU A 12 -1.36 33.68 43.22
CA GLU A 12 -1.35 32.39 43.93
C GLU A 12 -2.76 31.84 44.18
N ILE A 13 -3.70 32.08 43.27
CA ILE A 13 -5.07 31.58 43.40
C ILE A 13 -5.20 30.12 42.96
N SER A 14 -5.80 29.28 43.81
CA SER A 14 -6.09 27.87 43.51
C SER A 14 -7.22 27.73 42.49
N LEU A 15 -7.27 26.62 41.74
CA LEU A 15 -8.35 26.34 40.78
C LEU A 15 -9.75 26.35 41.44
N GLU A 16 -9.85 25.90 42.69
CA GLU A 16 -11.10 25.92 43.45
C GLU A 16 -11.52 27.35 43.81
N ASP A 17 -10.56 28.20 44.16
CA ASP A 17 -10.82 29.59 44.51
C ASP A 17 -11.08 30.47 43.27
N GLN A 18 -10.55 30.11 42.09
CA GLN A 18 -10.91 30.77 40.83
C GLN A 18 -12.40 30.63 40.52
N HIS A 19 -12.97 29.44 40.75
CA HIS A 19 -14.41 29.23 40.58
C HIS A 19 -15.25 30.06 41.57
N LYS A 20 -14.78 30.20 42.82
CA LYS A 20 -15.44 31.03 43.84
C LYS A 20 -15.32 32.53 43.50
N LEU A 21 -14.20 32.97 42.93
CA LEU A 21 -14.01 34.35 42.47
C LEU A 21 -14.97 34.67 41.34
N LYS A 22 -15.06 33.78 40.34
CA LYS A 22 -15.99 33.94 39.22
C LYS A 22 -17.44 34.02 39.70
N LYS A 23 -17.83 33.12 40.61
CA LYS A 23 -19.17 33.12 41.19
C LYS A 23 -19.48 34.44 41.91
N TRP A 24 -18.53 34.97 42.67
CA TRP A 24 -18.71 36.27 43.33
C TRP A 24 -18.81 37.42 42.32
N LEU A 25 -18.00 37.43 41.27
CA LEU A 25 -18.08 38.44 40.21
C LEU A 25 -19.45 38.47 39.50
N ASP A 26 -20.08 37.30 39.37
CA ASP A 26 -21.39 37.15 38.72
C ASP A 26 -22.57 37.43 39.67
N GLU A 27 -22.33 37.58 40.99
CA GLU A 27 -23.39 37.76 42.01
C GLU A 27 -23.92 39.20 42.09
N ASP A 28 -23.12 40.22 41.73
CA ASP A 28 -23.51 41.63 41.78
C ASP A 28 -22.74 42.43 40.71
N GLU A 29 -23.44 43.27 39.95
CA GLU A 29 -22.84 44.11 38.90
C GLU A 29 -21.79 45.10 39.43
N SER A 30 -21.77 45.38 40.73
CA SER A 30 -20.76 46.21 41.38
C SER A 30 -19.45 45.47 41.69
N HIS A 31 -19.45 44.13 41.75
CA HIS A 31 -18.28 43.34 42.12
C HIS A 31 -17.11 43.41 41.11
N PRO A 32 -17.34 43.38 39.78
CA PRO A 32 -16.28 43.59 38.80
C PRO A 32 -15.62 44.98 38.92
N VAL A 33 -16.41 46.02 39.20
CA VAL A 33 -15.91 47.40 39.37
C VAL A 33 -15.03 47.52 40.62
N ILE A 34 -15.39 46.82 41.70
CA ILE A 34 -14.59 46.76 42.93
C ILE A 34 -13.27 46.03 42.67
N LEU A 35 -13.29 44.91 41.94
CA LEU A 35 -12.07 44.16 41.62
C LEU A 35 -11.12 44.99 40.74
N GLU A 36 -11.65 45.68 39.73
CA GLU A 36 -10.87 46.56 38.84
C GLU A 36 -10.22 47.72 39.63
N GLN A 37 -10.94 48.32 40.57
CA GLN A 37 -10.36 49.34 41.45
C GLN A 37 -9.24 48.78 42.33
N MET A 38 -9.42 47.57 42.88
CA MET A 38 -8.40 46.92 43.70
C MET A 38 -7.16 46.51 42.90
N GLU A 39 -7.31 46.03 41.67
CA GLU A 39 -6.21 45.78 40.74
C GLU A 39 -5.42 47.06 40.45
N LYS A 40 -6.14 48.18 40.25
CA LYS A 40 -5.52 49.49 40.02
C LYS A 40 -4.71 49.98 41.23
N PHE A 41 -5.26 49.85 42.45
CA PHE A 41 -4.54 50.21 43.68
C PHE A 41 -3.35 49.27 43.97
N TRP A 42 -3.46 47.99 43.60
CA TRP A 42 -2.38 47.02 43.69
C TRP A 42 -1.23 47.36 42.73
N ALA A 43 -1.55 47.65 41.47
CA ALA A 43 -0.57 48.04 40.45
C ALA A 43 0.15 49.36 40.79
N GLN A 44 -0.49 50.25 41.54
CA GLN A 44 0.07 51.54 41.98
C GLN A 44 0.84 51.45 43.31
N GLY A 45 0.85 50.29 43.98
CA GLY A 45 1.63 50.08 45.21
C GLY A 45 1.11 50.80 46.46
N GLU A 46 -0.13 51.28 46.45
CA GLU A 46 -0.71 52.12 47.53
C GLU A 46 -1.46 51.33 48.63
N LEU A 47 -1.59 50.00 48.49
CA LEU A 47 -2.19 49.16 49.54
C LEU A 47 -1.21 48.87 50.68
N LYS A 48 -1.14 49.79 51.66
CA LYS A 48 -0.53 49.54 52.97
C LYS A 48 -1.54 48.90 53.92
N PHE A 49 -1.31 47.64 54.30
CA PHE A 49 -2.17 46.95 55.28
C PHE A 49 -2.03 47.57 56.68
N PRO A 50 -3.13 47.79 57.42
CA PRO A 50 -3.09 48.31 58.78
C PRO A 50 -2.39 47.33 59.76
N ASP A 51 -1.50 47.91 60.57
CA ASP A 51 -0.46 47.28 61.36
C ASP A 51 -0.97 46.60 62.65
N ARG A 52 -1.86 45.61 62.53
CA ARG A 52 -2.52 44.98 63.70
C ARG A 52 -2.54 43.46 63.72
N LYS A 53 -1.44 42.79 63.31
CA LYS A 53 -1.18 41.36 63.64
C LYS A 53 0.28 40.98 63.95
N GLN A 54 1.15 41.92 64.36
CA GLN A 54 2.49 41.58 64.86
C GLN A 54 2.51 41.01 66.29
N LYS A 55 1.46 41.20 67.10
CA LYS A 55 1.42 40.73 68.52
C LYS A 55 0.89 39.31 68.75
N VAL A 56 0.26 38.69 67.75
CA VAL A 56 -0.25 37.31 67.85
C VAL A 56 0.76 36.31 67.29
N PHE A 57 1.46 36.68 66.21
CA PHE A 57 2.51 35.86 65.59
C PHE A 57 3.74 35.69 66.51
N SER A 58 4.07 36.69 67.32
CA SER A 58 5.22 36.62 68.24
C SER A 58 5.00 35.70 69.44
N ARG A 59 3.75 35.53 69.90
CA ARG A 59 3.40 34.57 70.97
C ARG A 59 3.36 33.13 70.48
N LEU A 60 2.84 32.91 69.27
CA LEU A 60 2.86 31.58 68.64
C LEU A 60 4.29 31.11 68.35
N LYS A 61 5.15 32.04 67.90
CA LYS A 61 6.56 31.76 67.63
C LYS A 61 7.35 31.44 68.91
N SER A 62 7.11 32.16 70.01
CA SER A 62 7.77 31.87 71.29
C SER A 62 7.33 30.56 71.96
N GLU A 63 6.13 30.06 71.66
CA GLU A 63 5.66 28.75 72.16
C GLU A 63 6.25 27.58 71.34
N ILE A 64 6.41 27.77 70.03
CA ILE A 64 7.04 26.81 69.12
C ILE A 64 8.55 26.71 69.37
N ASP A 65 9.22 27.83 69.67
CA ASP A 65 10.66 27.86 69.97
C ASP A 65 11.00 27.14 71.29
N LYS A 66 10.12 27.22 72.31
CA LYS A 66 10.27 26.47 73.57
C LYS A 66 10.07 24.96 73.45
N LEU A 67 9.25 24.51 72.49
CA LEU A 67 9.09 23.08 72.18
C LEU A 67 10.27 22.53 71.35
N ASN A 68 10.95 23.40 70.59
CA ASN A 68 12.10 23.04 69.77
C ASN A 68 13.44 23.03 70.55
N GLU A 69 13.57 23.79 71.64
CA GLU A 69 14.76 23.78 72.51
C GLU A 69 14.87 22.53 73.41
N SER A 70 13.79 21.75 73.59
CA SER A 70 13.83 20.49 74.35
C SER A 70 14.47 19.32 73.58
N ASN A 71 14.74 19.45 72.27
CA ASN A 71 15.15 18.34 71.41
C ASN A 71 16.56 18.50 70.78
N GLN A 72 17.43 19.32 71.35
CA GLN A 72 18.83 19.43 70.91
C GLN A 72 19.84 19.06 72.00
N SER A 73 20.06 17.76 72.17
CA SER A 73 21.36 17.24 72.63
C SER A 73 22.03 16.43 71.52
N SER A 74 23.00 17.07 70.85
CA SER A 74 24.18 16.52 70.15
C SER A 74 24.03 15.53 68.97
N LYS A 75 24.39 15.96 67.75
CA LYS A 75 25.52 15.45 66.91
C LYS A 75 25.62 16.19 65.54
N PRO A 76 26.80 16.23 64.90
CA PRO A 76 27.15 17.30 63.95
C PRO A 76 26.70 17.07 62.50
N ASN A 77 26.44 18.21 61.84
CA ASN A 77 26.08 18.38 60.42
C ASN A 77 27.11 17.81 59.44
N LYS A 78 26.66 16.91 58.55
CA LYS A 78 27.26 16.72 57.21
C LYS A 78 26.35 17.36 56.17
N LYS A 79 26.68 18.57 55.72
CA LYS A 79 26.18 19.08 54.43
C LYS A 79 26.93 18.37 53.31
N PHE A 80 26.40 17.27 52.76
CA PHE A 80 26.94 16.64 51.56
C PHE A 80 25.85 16.09 50.60
N ALA A 81 25.98 16.51 49.34
CA ALA A 81 25.68 15.78 48.09
C ALA A 81 24.26 15.68 47.50
N ILE A 82 23.22 16.39 47.97
CA ILE A 82 21.88 16.27 47.33
C ILE A 82 21.79 16.97 45.95
N GLY A 83 22.54 18.07 45.73
CA GLY A 83 22.50 18.80 44.44
C GLY A 83 23.12 18.07 43.24
N ARG A 84 24.05 17.12 43.47
CA ARG A 84 24.62 16.29 42.39
C ARG A 84 23.78 15.05 42.14
N MET A 85 23.23 14.42 43.20
CA MET A 85 22.33 13.27 43.08
C MET A 85 21.05 13.59 42.30
N VAL A 86 20.47 14.79 42.46
CA VAL A 86 19.30 15.21 41.65
C VAL A 86 19.67 15.33 40.17
N ARG A 87 20.88 15.77 39.83
CA ARG A 87 21.36 15.82 38.43
C ARG A 87 21.59 14.43 37.85
N TYR A 88 22.18 13.52 38.64
CA TYR A 88 22.31 12.12 38.22
C TYR A 88 20.95 11.44 38.06
N ALA A 89 19.99 11.71 38.96
CA ALA A 89 18.62 11.22 38.86
C ALA A 89 17.91 11.74 37.60
N ALA A 90 18.08 13.01 37.25
CA ALA A 90 17.54 13.59 36.02
C ALA A 90 18.17 12.96 34.76
N VAL A 91 19.47 12.70 34.75
CA VAL A 91 20.16 12.02 33.64
C VAL A 91 19.66 10.58 33.50
N VAL A 92 19.47 9.87 34.62
CA VAL A 92 18.91 8.50 34.61
C VAL A 92 17.47 8.49 34.12
N LEU A 93 16.64 9.47 34.50
CA LEU A 93 15.26 9.61 34.01
C LEU A 93 15.20 9.94 32.53
N ILE A 94 16.06 10.83 32.04
CA ILE A 94 16.11 11.15 30.60
C ILE A 94 16.61 9.94 29.83
N ALA A 95 17.66 9.27 30.30
CA ALA A 95 18.16 8.05 29.67
C ALA A 95 17.14 6.92 29.70
N SER A 96 16.35 6.77 30.77
CA SER A 96 15.29 5.77 30.82
C SER A 96 14.14 6.11 29.88
N LEU A 97 13.75 7.39 29.77
CA LEU A 97 12.74 7.83 28.81
C LEU A 97 13.21 7.66 27.36
N ILE A 98 14.48 7.96 27.06
CA ILE A 98 15.07 7.72 25.74
C ILE A 98 15.14 6.22 25.45
N SER A 99 15.55 5.40 26.42
CA SER A 99 15.58 3.94 26.26
C SER A 99 14.18 3.35 26.10
N ILE A 100 13.17 3.86 26.81
CA ILE A 100 11.77 3.44 26.63
C ILE A 100 11.24 3.89 25.28
N TYR A 101 11.50 5.13 24.86
CA TYR A 101 11.13 5.62 23.54
C TYR A 101 11.80 4.80 22.44
N ALA A 102 13.12 4.56 22.56
CA ALA A 102 13.89 3.72 21.66
C ALA A 102 13.38 2.27 21.65
N TYR A 103 13.03 1.71 22.82
CA TYR A 103 12.45 0.37 22.94
C TYR A 103 11.09 0.29 22.24
N ILE A 104 10.21 1.28 22.44
CA ILE A 104 8.92 1.35 21.77
C ILE A 104 9.09 1.52 20.24
N THR A 105 9.99 2.40 19.79
CA THR A 105 10.22 2.62 18.35
C THR A 105 10.94 1.43 17.68
N LEU A 106 11.86 0.78 18.39
CA LEU A 106 12.59 -0.39 17.90
C LEU A 106 11.69 -1.63 17.91
N GLU A 107 10.80 -1.78 18.89
CA GLU A 107 9.81 -2.85 18.92
C GLU A 107 8.74 -2.66 17.84
N SER A 108 8.35 -1.41 17.51
CA SER A 108 7.46 -1.15 16.36
C SER A 108 8.11 -1.45 15.00
N ASP A 109 9.43 -1.28 14.86
CA ASP A 109 10.15 -1.67 13.64
C ASP A 109 10.34 -3.20 13.56
N LEU A 110 10.58 -3.86 14.69
CA LEU A 110 10.72 -5.32 14.78
C LEU A 110 9.38 -6.08 14.74
N GLN A 111 8.27 -5.40 15.03
CA GLN A 111 6.89 -5.89 14.85
C GLN A 111 6.31 -5.54 13.46
N SER A 112 7.15 -5.16 12.48
CA SER A 112 6.87 -5.46 11.07
C SER A 112 6.86 -6.98 10.92
N THR A 113 5.75 -7.55 11.39
CA THR A 113 5.48 -8.96 11.49
C THR A 113 5.65 -9.51 10.10
N HIS A 114 6.39 -10.61 9.97
CA HIS A 114 6.24 -11.53 8.85
C HIS A 114 4.78 -11.99 8.85
N SER A 115 3.90 -11.14 8.32
CA SER A 115 2.57 -11.50 7.90
C SER A 115 2.85 -12.56 6.86
N THR A 116 2.52 -13.82 7.15
CA THR A 116 2.44 -14.84 6.12
C THR A 116 1.39 -14.34 5.14
N ILE A 117 1.84 -13.68 4.07
CA ILE A 117 0.97 -13.28 2.97
C ILE A 117 0.49 -14.58 2.36
N ASN A 118 -0.77 -14.89 2.56
CA ASN A 118 -1.41 -16.00 1.87
C ASN A 118 -1.54 -15.62 0.40
N TYR A 119 -1.24 -16.57 -0.48
CA TYR A 119 -1.38 -16.41 -1.92
C TYR A 119 -2.51 -17.30 -2.43
N ILE A 120 -3.29 -16.75 -3.35
CA ILE A 120 -4.30 -17.45 -4.13
C ILE A 120 -3.70 -17.74 -5.50
N GLU A 121 -3.74 -19.01 -5.91
CA GLU A 121 -3.43 -19.40 -7.27
C GLU A 121 -4.71 -19.60 -8.09
N LYS A 122 -4.72 -19.11 -9.32
CA LYS A 122 -5.72 -19.47 -10.33
C LYS A 122 -4.98 -20.05 -11.54
N VAL A 123 -5.45 -21.19 -12.03
CA VAL A 123 -4.84 -21.95 -13.12
C VAL A 123 -5.90 -22.27 -14.16
N THR A 124 -5.52 -22.25 -15.43
CA THR A 124 -6.33 -22.74 -16.55
C THR A 124 -5.76 -24.04 -17.11
N SER A 125 -6.66 -24.97 -17.45
CA SER A 125 -6.34 -26.18 -18.19
C SER A 125 -6.15 -25.88 -19.70
N PRO A 126 -5.63 -26.84 -20.50
CA PRO A 126 -5.59 -26.70 -21.96
C PRO A 126 -6.96 -26.34 -22.55
N GLY A 127 -6.98 -25.38 -23.48
CA GLY A 127 -8.19 -24.85 -24.12
C GLY A 127 -9.08 -23.99 -23.22
N GLN A 128 -8.79 -23.89 -21.92
CA GLN A 128 -9.60 -23.15 -20.97
C GLN A 128 -9.16 -21.69 -20.89
N LYS A 129 -10.14 -20.78 -20.89
CA LYS A 129 -9.93 -19.36 -20.56
C LYS A 129 -10.80 -19.01 -19.37
N ILE A 130 -10.28 -18.24 -18.41
CA ILE A 130 -11.05 -17.77 -17.26
C ILE A 130 -10.90 -16.27 -17.08
N THR A 131 -11.91 -15.66 -16.47
CA THR A 131 -11.84 -14.27 -15.99
C THR A 131 -11.92 -14.29 -14.47
N THR A 132 -11.01 -13.58 -13.81
CA THR A 132 -11.00 -13.41 -12.35
C THR A 132 -10.89 -11.93 -12.00
N ILE A 133 -11.41 -11.56 -10.83
CA ILE A 133 -11.31 -10.20 -10.28
C ILE A 133 -10.38 -10.28 -9.07
N LEU A 134 -9.38 -9.40 -9.03
CA LEU A 134 -8.40 -9.31 -7.96
C LEU A 134 -8.92 -8.48 -6.78
N PRO A 135 -8.27 -8.52 -5.59
CA PRO A 135 -8.73 -7.77 -4.41
C PRO A 135 -8.83 -6.25 -4.60
N ASP A 136 -8.09 -5.66 -5.55
CA ASP A 136 -8.15 -4.24 -5.89
C ASP A 136 -9.21 -3.89 -6.96
N GLY A 137 -9.98 -4.88 -7.43
CA GLY A 137 -10.96 -4.74 -8.50
C GLY A 137 -10.39 -4.89 -9.91
N THR A 138 -9.08 -5.10 -10.07
CA THR A 138 -8.45 -5.38 -11.36
C THR A 138 -9.04 -6.66 -11.96
N LYS A 139 -9.43 -6.62 -13.23
CA LYS A 139 -9.90 -7.80 -13.95
C LYS A 139 -8.73 -8.43 -14.69
N VAL A 140 -8.60 -9.75 -14.55
CA VAL A 140 -7.59 -10.52 -15.27
C VAL A 140 -8.28 -11.63 -16.03
N LYS A 141 -8.06 -11.67 -17.34
CA LYS A 141 -8.37 -12.84 -18.17
C LYS A 141 -7.10 -13.67 -18.31
N LEU A 142 -7.19 -14.96 -18.07
CA LEU A 142 -6.10 -15.91 -18.30
C LEU A 142 -6.43 -16.75 -19.52
N ASN A 143 -5.43 -16.92 -20.39
CA ASN A 143 -5.55 -17.78 -21.56
C ASN A 143 -5.32 -19.26 -21.17
N SER A 144 -5.35 -20.18 -22.14
CA SER A 144 -5.03 -21.60 -21.96
C SER A 144 -3.70 -21.81 -21.22
N GLU A 145 -3.62 -22.84 -20.38
CA GLU A 145 -2.38 -23.27 -19.69
C GLU A 145 -1.63 -22.13 -18.97
N SER A 146 -2.37 -21.24 -18.32
CA SER A 146 -1.84 -20.06 -17.65
C SER A 146 -2.12 -20.11 -16.16
N LYS A 147 -1.28 -19.44 -15.39
CA LYS A 147 -1.37 -19.34 -13.94
C LYS A 147 -1.14 -17.91 -13.50
N ILE A 148 -1.94 -17.44 -12.56
CA ILE A 148 -1.67 -16.23 -11.79
C ILE A 148 -1.61 -16.54 -10.30
N ILE A 149 -0.64 -15.94 -9.63
CA ILE A 149 -0.43 -16.01 -8.19
C ILE A 149 -0.62 -14.60 -7.63
N VAL A 150 -1.57 -14.46 -6.70
CA VAL A 150 -2.03 -13.16 -6.20
C VAL A 150 -2.08 -13.21 -4.67
N PRO A 151 -1.57 -12.22 -3.94
CA PRO A 151 -1.76 -12.17 -2.50
C PRO A 151 -3.24 -11.98 -2.15
N GLU A 152 -3.72 -12.58 -1.05
CA GLU A 152 -5.11 -12.41 -0.59
C GLU A 152 -5.47 -10.94 -0.39
N ASN A 153 -4.50 -10.15 0.06
CA ASN A 153 -4.61 -8.70 0.19
C ASN A 153 -3.32 -8.06 -0.32
N PHE A 154 -3.44 -6.98 -1.11
CA PHE A 154 -2.28 -6.20 -1.50
C PHE A 154 -1.71 -5.40 -0.31
N SER A 155 -0.39 -5.22 -0.27
CA SER A 155 0.30 -4.38 0.73
C SER A 155 -0.17 -2.93 0.65
N SER A 156 0.23 -2.04 1.56
CA SER A 156 -0.17 -0.62 1.48
C SER A 156 0.37 0.07 0.22
N ASP A 157 1.55 -0.31 -0.22
CA ASP A 157 2.37 0.51 -1.12
C ASP A 157 2.29 0.07 -2.58
N ILE A 158 2.14 -1.24 -2.84
CA ILE A 158 2.17 -1.81 -4.19
C ILE A 158 1.14 -2.95 -4.34
N ARG A 159 0.81 -3.25 -5.59
CA ARG A 159 -0.07 -4.37 -5.97
C ARG A 159 0.71 -5.34 -6.84
N GLU A 160 1.26 -6.40 -6.24
CA GLU A 160 2.12 -7.34 -6.95
C GLU A 160 1.43 -8.67 -7.23
N VAL A 161 1.61 -9.18 -8.44
CA VAL A 161 1.16 -10.51 -8.86
C VAL A 161 2.22 -11.19 -9.69
N THR A 162 2.18 -12.53 -9.76
CA THR A 162 3.05 -13.32 -10.64
C THR A 162 2.22 -14.01 -11.71
N LEU A 163 2.65 -13.93 -12.97
CA LEU A 163 2.03 -14.58 -14.12
C LEU A 163 2.96 -15.63 -14.73
N ILE A 164 2.38 -16.77 -15.09
CA ILE A 164 2.98 -17.79 -15.96
C ILE A 164 1.99 -18.04 -17.10
N GLY A 165 2.45 -18.05 -18.35
CA GLY A 165 1.59 -18.20 -19.53
C GLY A 165 1.11 -16.87 -20.08
N GLU A 166 -0.18 -16.73 -20.41
CA GLU A 166 -0.73 -15.52 -21.02
C GLU A 166 -1.91 -14.94 -20.24
N GLY A 167 -1.86 -13.63 -20.02
CA GLY A 167 -2.85 -12.90 -19.25
C GLY A 167 -3.11 -11.52 -19.83
N PHE A 168 -4.39 -11.15 -19.90
CA PHE A 168 -4.84 -9.81 -20.21
C PHE A 168 -5.34 -9.13 -18.94
N PHE A 169 -4.80 -7.96 -18.65
CA PHE A 169 -5.05 -7.22 -17.42
C PHE A 169 -5.80 -5.94 -17.73
N GLU A 170 -6.91 -5.70 -17.04
CA GLU A 170 -7.61 -4.42 -16.99
C GLU A 170 -7.45 -3.85 -15.58
N VAL A 171 -6.35 -3.11 -15.39
CA VAL A 171 -5.92 -2.64 -14.07
C VAL A 171 -6.70 -1.41 -13.64
N VAL A 172 -7.25 -1.45 -12.43
CA VAL A 172 -7.95 -0.31 -11.84
C VAL A 172 -6.96 0.85 -11.62
N PRO A 173 -7.28 2.06 -12.13
CA PRO A 173 -6.43 3.23 -11.96
C PRO A 173 -6.19 3.59 -10.49
N ASN A 174 -4.92 3.64 -10.10
CA ASN A 174 -4.45 4.13 -8.81
C ASN A 174 -3.04 4.72 -8.96
N PRO A 175 -2.90 6.05 -9.13
CA PRO A 175 -1.61 6.72 -9.29
C PRO A 175 -0.67 6.61 -8.09
N HIS A 176 -1.20 6.32 -6.90
CA HIS A 176 -0.43 6.26 -5.66
C HIS A 176 0.01 4.84 -5.30
N LYS A 177 -0.48 3.83 -6.02
CA LYS A 177 -0.24 2.42 -5.71
C LYS A 177 0.01 1.63 -7.00
N PRO A 178 1.26 1.53 -7.45
CA PRO A 178 1.61 0.82 -8.68
C PRO A 178 1.11 -0.63 -8.67
N PHE A 179 0.79 -1.13 -9.86
CA PHE A 179 0.48 -2.54 -10.10
C PHE A 179 1.64 -3.17 -10.86
N ILE A 180 2.20 -4.24 -10.31
CA ILE A 180 3.41 -4.89 -10.82
C ILE A 180 3.09 -6.35 -11.14
N VAL A 181 3.36 -6.77 -12.37
CA VAL A 181 3.26 -8.17 -12.81
C VAL A 181 4.65 -8.72 -13.01
N HIS A 182 5.00 -9.77 -12.27
CA HIS A 182 6.25 -10.51 -12.40
C HIS A 182 6.06 -11.73 -13.32
N PHE A 183 6.98 -11.94 -14.27
CA PHE A 183 6.94 -13.07 -15.20
C PHE A 183 8.32 -13.30 -15.84
N ASN A 184 8.80 -14.55 -15.93
CA ASN A 184 10.07 -14.91 -16.59
C ASN A 184 11.28 -14.01 -16.22
N ASN A 185 11.39 -13.60 -14.94
CA ASN A 185 12.40 -12.65 -14.43
C ASN A 185 12.31 -11.21 -15.00
N ASN A 186 11.17 -10.87 -15.59
CA ASN A 186 10.82 -9.53 -16.06
C ASN A 186 9.69 -8.99 -15.19
N GLU A 187 9.50 -7.68 -15.27
CA GLU A 187 8.37 -7.02 -14.62
C GLU A 187 7.69 -6.04 -15.57
N VAL A 188 6.39 -5.90 -15.36
CA VAL A 188 5.55 -4.85 -15.93
C VAL A 188 5.01 -4.02 -14.79
N GLU A 189 5.20 -2.69 -14.85
CA GLU A 189 4.65 -1.75 -13.89
C GLU A 189 3.68 -0.78 -14.56
N VAL A 190 2.52 -0.58 -13.93
CA VAL A 190 1.45 0.27 -14.43
C VAL A 190 0.72 1.00 -13.29
N LEU A 191 0.02 2.08 -13.64
CA LEU A 191 -0.84 2.81 -12.71
C LEU A 191 -2.34 2.63 -12.98
N GLY A 192 -2.73 2.10 -14.13
CA GLY A 192 -4.14 2.02 -14.58
C GLY A 192 -4.22 1.89 -16.09
N THR A 193 -4.20 0.65 -16.58
CA THR A 193 -3.96 0.34 -18.00
C THR A 193 -4.61 -0.98 -18.38
N SER A 194 -4.86 -1.15 -19.68
CA SER A 194 -5.21 -2.44 -20.25
C SER A 194 -4.07 -2.98 -21.11
N PHE A 195 -3.55 -4.16 -20.82
CA PHE A 195 -2.39 -4.73 -21.53
C PHE A 195 -2.42 -6.26 -21.50
N ASN A 196 -1.69 -6.87 -22.44
CA ASN A 196 -1.49 -8.31 -22.56
C ASN A 196 -0.02 -8.65 -22.26
N ILE A 197 0.20 -9.74 -21.51
CA ILE A 197 1.50 -10.38 -21.38
C ILE A 197 1.34 -11.81 -21.90
N LYS A 198 2.23 -12.21 -22.82
CA LYS A 198 2.44 -13.62 -23.19
C LYS A 198 3.83 -14.03 -22.77
N ALA A 199 3.93 -15.03 -21.90
CA ALA A 199 5.17 -15.45 -21.23
C ALA A 199 5.15 -16.94 -20.89
N TYR A 200 4.91 -17.79 -21.90
CA TYR A 200 5.05 -19.24 -21.76
C TYR A 200 6.51 -19.65 -21.86
N ASP A 201 6.92 -20.63 -21.05
CA ASP A 201 8.28 -21.19 -21.09
C ASP A 201 8.61 -21.77 -22.47
N GLY A 202 9.80 -21.43 -22.98
CA GLY A 202 10.28 -21.91 -24.28
C GLY A 202 9.53 -21.34 -25.50
N ARG A 203 8.59 -20.41 -25.32
CA ARG A 203 7.86 -19.76 -26.42
C ARG A 203 8.20 -18.27 -26.51
N HIS A 204 7.89 -17.66 -27.66
CA HIS A 204 8.05 -16.22 -27.85
C HIS A 204 7.22 -15.44 -26.82
N SER A 205 7.90 -14.57 -26.07
CA SER A 205 7.30 -13.75 -25.02
C SER A 205 7.19 -12.29 -25.44
N TYR A 206 6.10 -11.62 -25.08
CA TYR A 206 5.87 -10.21 -25.41
C TYR A 206 4.95 -9.52 -24.40
N VAL A 207 5.00 -8.18 -24.41
CA VAL A 207 4.05 -7.30 -23.71
C VAL A 207 3.44 -6.33 -24.71
N ALA A 208 2.12 -6.20 -24.73
CA ALA A 208 1.40 -5.31 -25.65
C ALA A 208 0.34 -4.47 -24.91
N VAL A 209 0.20 -3.21 -25.29
CA VAL A 209 -0.67 -2.24 -24.58
C VAL A 209 -1.91 -1.91 -25.40
N LYS A 210 -3.08 -2.08 -24.78
CA LYS A 210 -4.37 -1.68 -25.34
C LYS A 210 -4.74 -0.26 -24.90
N THR A 211 -4.56 0.08 -23.61
CA THR A 211 -4.85 1.43 -23.09
C THR A 211 -3.84 1.86 -22.02
N GLY A 212 -3.64 3.18 -21.91
CA GLY A 212 -2.76 3.79 -20.91
C GLY A 212 -1.27 3.62 -21.23
N LYS A 213 -0.41 3.51 -20.21
CA LYS A 213 1.05 3.46 -20.36
C LYS A 213 1.67 2.39 -19.47
N VAL A 214 2.52 1.57 -20.06
CA VAL A 214 3.14 0.42 -19.39
C VAL A 214 4.66 0.57 -19.38
N ARG A 215 5.28 0.41 -18.21
CA ARG A 215 6.74 0.28 -18.09
C ARG A 215 7.08 -1.21 -18.10
N VAL A 216 7.96 -1.63 -18.99
CA VAL A 216 8.47 -3.02 -19.06
C VAL A 216 9.94 -2.99 -18.68
N ARG A 217 10.37 -3.89 -17.79
CA ARG A 217 11.77 -4.04 -17.40
C ARG A 217 12.25 -5.48 -17.58
N GLN A 218 13.40 -5.62 -18.22
CA GLN A 218 14.13 -6.88 -18.42
C GLN A 218 15.58 -6.66 -17.97
N GLY A 219 15.95 -7.25 -16.83
CA GLY A 219 17.28 -7.03 -16.24
C GLY A 219 17.54 -5.56 -15.92
N GLN A 220 18.51 -4.95 -16.61
CA GLN A 220 18.86 -3.52 -16.49
C GLN A 220 18.16 -2.63 -17.53
N ASP A 221 17.59 -3.23 -18.57
CA ASP A 221 16.92 -2.49 -19.63
C ASP A 221 15.44 -2.26 -19.29
N ASN A 222 14.90 -1.12 -19.73
CA ASN A 222 13.50 -0.78 -19.55
C ASN A 222 12.98 0.11 -20.67
N VAL A 223 11.71 -0.08 -21.03
CA VAL A 223 11.01 0.71 -22.03
C VAL A 223 9.61 1.09 -21.55
N HIS A 224 9.07 2.15 -22.13
CA HIS A 224 7.67 2.52 -21.96
C HIS A 224 6.90 2.22 -23.23
N LEU A 225 5.75 1.59 -23.06
CA LEU A 225 4.81 1.29 -24.13
C LEU A 225 3.56 2.16 -23.98
N ASN A 226 3.15 2.79 -25.06
CA ASN A 226 1.90 3.52 -25.22
C ASN A 226 0.86 2.60 -25.90
N PRO A 227 -0.41 3.03 -26.04
CA PRO A 227 -1.41 2.23 -26.73
C PRO A 227 -0.95 1.86 -28.15
N ASN A 228 -1.28 0.64 -28.55
CA ASN A 228 -0.92 0.03 -29.83
C ASN A 228 0.59 -0.20 -30.01
N GLU A 229 1.33 -0.31 -28.92
CA GLU A 229 2.74 -0.69 -28.90
C GLU A 229 2.95 -2.06 -28.26
N ILE A 230 3.99 -2.74 -28.72
CA ILE A 230 4.42 -4.07 -28.29
C ILE A 230 5.94 -4.10 -28.14
N THR A 231 6.44 -4.87 -27.18
CA THR A 231 7.85 -5.25 -27.10
C THR A 231 7.98 -6.76 -26.93
N SER A 232 8.95 -7.35 -27.63
CA SER A 232 9.31 -8.76 -27.50
C SER A 232 10.39 -8.92 -26.43
N LEU A 233 10.31 -10.00 -25.65
CA LEU A 233 11.23 -10.27 -24.55
C LEU A 233 12.25 -11.35 -24.93
N GLY A 234 13.36 -11.40 -24.20
CA GLY A 234 14.42 -12.41 -24.37
C GLY A 234 15.57 -12.00 -25.28
N GLY A 235 15.48 -10.82 -25.91
CA GLY A 235 16.61 -10.17 -26.58
C GLY A 235 17.57 -9.50 -25.59
N SER A 236 18.69 -8.96 -26.10
CA SER A 236 19.62 -8.14 -25.31
C SER A 236 19.05 -6.77 -24.95
N GLU A 237 18.15 -6.25 -25.80
CA GLU A 237 17.51 -4.95 -25.68
C GLU A 237 16.00 -5.11 -25.94
N LEU A 238 15.21 -4.27 -25.27
CA LEU A 238 13.77 -4.16 -25.47
C LEU A 238 13.50 -3.21 -26.65
N ILE A 239 12.88 -3.74 -27.70
CA ILE A 239 12.56 -2.97 -28.91
C ILE A 239 11.05 -2.72 -28.97
N VAL A 240 10.67 -1.45 -28.94
CA VAL A 240 9.28 -1.01 -29.06
C VAL A 240 8.87 -1.00 -30.53
N ASN A 241 7.80 -1.72 -30.85
CA ASN A 241 7.19 -1.78 -32.16
C ASN A 241 5.72 -1.36 -32.10
N LYS A 242 5.16 -0.94 -33.23
CA LYS A 242 3.70 -0.75 -33.37
C LYS A 242 3.02 -2.07 -33.69
N LEU A 243 1.83 -2.26 -33.14
CA LEU A 243 0.96 -3.35 -33.55
C LEU A 243 0.50 -3.12 -34.99
N GLY A 244 0.71 -4.12 -35.86
CA GLY A 244 0.14 -4.12 -37.20
C GLY A 244 -1.36 -4.42 -37.17
N ASN A 245 -1.73 -5.50 -36.47
CA ASN A 245 -3.09 -5.96 -36.32
C ASN A 245 -3.38 -6.29 -34.84
N GLU A 246 -4.22 -5.49 -34.19
CA GLU A 246 -4.58 -5.65 -32.79
C GLU A 246 -5.27 -6.99 -32.50
N ASP A 247 -6.03 -7.53 -33.45
CA ASP A 247 -6.77 -8.78 -33.27
C ASP A 247 -5.85 -10.00 -33.13
N LEU A 248 -4.62 -9.95 -33.63
CA LEU A 248 -3.63 -11.01 -33.43
C LEU A 248 -3.18 -11.12 -31.97
N ILE A 249 -3.27 -10.02 -31.23
CA ILE A 249 -2.79 -9.91 -29.84
C ILE A 249 -3.95 -9.95 -28.87
N PHE A 250 -5.01 -9.18 -29.13
CA PHE A 250 -6.14 -9.01 -28.22
C PHE A 250 -7.37 -9.81 -28.62
N GLY A 251 -7.43 -10.44 -29.80
CA GLY A 251 -8.64 -11.15 -30.26
C GLY A 251 -9.09 -12.24 -29.28
N TRP A 252 -8.14 -12.94 -28.66
CA TRP A 252 -8.45 -14.01 -27.71
C TRP A 252 -9.26 -13.54 -26.49
N VAL A 253 -9.09 -12.28 -26.08
CA VAL A 253 -9.80 -11.62 -24.98
C VAL A 253 -11.31 -11.61 -25.23
N ASP A 254 -11.71 -11.49 -26.50
CA ASP A 254 -13.09 -11.39 -26.97
C ASP A 254 -13.53 -12.67 -27.71
N ASN A 255 -12.85 -13.80 -27.43
CA ASN A 255 -13.09 -15.10 -28.08
C ASN A 255 -13.00 -15.07 -29.62
N LYS A 256 -12.20 -14.17 -30.17
CA LYS A 256 -11.94 -14.05 -31.60
C LYS A 256 -10.59 -14.67 -31.94
N ILE A 257 -10.59 -15.65 -32.83
CA ILE A 257 -9.37 -16.29 -33.34
C ILE A 257 -9.01 -15.63 -34.67
N THR A 258 -7.77 -15.17 -34.80
CA THR A 258 -7.29 -14.42 -35.97
C THR A 258 -6.03 -15.06 -36.51
N PHE A 259 -6.01 -15.22 -37.82
CA PHE A 259 -4.89 -15.74 -38.60
C PHE A 259 -4.48 -14.66 -39.60
N GLU A 260 -3.19 -14.38 -39.70
CA GLU A 260 -2.65 -13.44 -40.66
C GLU A 260 -1.47 -14.07 -41.38
N LYS A 261 -1.64 -14.34 -42.67
CA LYS A 261 -0.64 -15.01 -43.52
C LYS A 261 -0.05 -16.26 -42.84
N ALA A 262 -0.86 -17.02 -42.12
CA ALA A 262 -0.39 -18.17 -41.35
C ALA A 262 -0.23 -19.41 -42.23
N THR A 263 0.81 -20.21 -41.98
CA THR A 263 0.95 -21.55 -42.58
C THR A 263 -0.02 -22.54 -41.95
N ILE A 264 -0.22 -23.72 -42.55
CA ILE A 264 -1.10 -24.73 -41.95
C ILE A 264 -0.57 -25.17 -40.57
N THR A 265 0.75 -25.23 -40.40
CA THR A 265 1.38 -25.59 -39.13
C THR A 265 1.05 -24.55 -38.07
N GLU A 266 1.25 -23.26 -38.37
CA GLU A 266 0.91 -22.16 -37.44
C GLU A 266 -0.59 -22.13 -37.12
N VAL A 267 -1.45 -22.34 -38.12
CA VAL A 267 -2.90 -22.44 -37.92
C VAL A 267 -3.23 -23.57 -36.94
N MET A 268 -2.64 -24.75 -37.11
CA MET A 268 -2.88 -25.89 -36.24
C MET A 268 -2.32 -25.70 -34.84
N GLU A 269 -1.18 -25.03 -34.67
CA GLU A 269 -0.67 -24.63 -33.35
C GLU A 269 -1.65 -23.70 -32.63
N ILE A 270 -2.21 -22.70 -33.32
CA ILE A 270 -3.19 -21.80 -32.72
C ILE A 270 -4.46 -22.58 -32.34
N ILE A 271 -4.97 -23.44 -33.22
CA ILE A 271 -6.16 -24.27 -32.96
C ILE A 271 -5.92 -25.21 -31.77
N SER A 272 -4.77 -25.88 -31.75
CA SER A 272 -4.37 -26.78 -30.68
C SER A 272 -4.40 -26.08 -29.32
N ASN A 273 -3.74 -24.93 -29.20
CA ASN A 273 -3.75 -24.13 -27.98
C ASN A 273 -5.15 -23.58 -27.64
N TRP A 274 -5.94 -23.20 -28.64
CA TRP A 274 -7.25 -22.58 -28.45
C TRP A 274 -8.29 -23.55 -27.88
N TYR A 275 -8.28 -24.80 -28.35
CA TYR A 275 -9.26 -25.83 -27.98
C TYR A 275 -8.71 -26.90 -27.03
N GLY A 276 -7.41 -26.89 -26.73
CA GLY A 276 -6.79 -27.87 -25.83
C GLY A 276 -6.66 -29.26 -26.45
N VAL A 277 -6.43 -29.32 -27.76
CA VAL A 277 -6.35 -30.56 -28.56
C VAL A 277 -4.95 -30.73 -29.13
N ASP A 278 -4.49 -31.96 -29.27
CA ASP A 278 -3.25 -32.27 -29.98
C ASP A 278 -3.49 -32.29 -31.48
N TYR A 279 -2.41 -32.20 -32.27
CA TYR A 279 -2.51 -32.37 -33.72
C TYR A 279 -1.32 -33.13 -34.30
N LYS A 280 -1.58 -33.84 -35.42
CA LYS A 280 -0.58 -34.56 -36.20
C LYS A 280 -0.84 -34.33 -37.69
N ILE A 281 0.19 -33.94 -38.42
CA ILE A 281 0.16 -33.82 -39.88
C ILE A 281 0.90 -35.03 -40.45
N ILE A 282 0.17 -35.98 -41.03
CA ILE A 282 0.76 -37.24 -41.53
C ILE A 282 1.04 -37.23 -43.03
N ARG A 283 0.58 -36.19 -43.74
CA ARG A 283 0.83 -35.97 -45.16
C ARG A 283 1.72 -34.75 -45.34
N LYS A 284 2.53 -34.75 -46.41
CA LYS A 284 3.18 -33.52 -46.87
C LYS A 284 2.11 -32.54 -47.38
N ILE A 285 1.84 -31.52 -46.58
CA ILE A 285 0.99 -30.40 -46.97
C ILE A 285 1.86 -29.35 -47.64
N ASP A 286 1.31 -28.68 -48.63
CA ASP A 286 1.94 -27.50 -49.22
C ASP A 286 1.94 -26.36 -48.21
N ASP A 287 3.11 -26.10 -47.64
CA ASP A 287 3.31 -25.07 -46.63
C ASP A 287 3.47 -23.67 -47.25
N ASP A 288 3.28 -23.51 -48.57
CA ASP A 288 3.29 -22.20 -49.26
C ASP A 288 1.93 -21.51 -49.26
N LYS A 289 0.84 -22.25 -48.98
CA LYS A 289 -0.48 -21.64 -48.79
C LYS A 289 -0.51 -20.82 -47.50
N ARG A 290 -1.09 -19.61 -47.57
CA ARG A 290 -1.18 -18.66 -46.45
C ARG A 290 -2.65 -18.40 -46.13
N TYR A 291 -3.04 -18.62 -44.88
CA TYR A 291 -4.40 -18.38 -44.41
C TYR A 291 -4.50 -17.05 -43.67
N THR A 292 -5.47 -16.23 -44.08
CA THR A 292 -5.80 -14.97 -43.42
C THR A 292 -7.29 -14.92 -43.21
N ALA A 293 -7.73 -14.99 -41.95
CA ALA A 293 -9.13 -14.94 -41.58
C ALA A 293 -9.26 -14.55 -40.11
N SER A 294 -10.43 -14.06 -39.74
CA SER A 294 -10.77 -13.87 -38.34
C SER A 294 -12.17 -14.41 -38.08
N HIS A 295 -12.29 -15.21 -37.03
CA HIS A 295 -13.53 -15.90 -36.67
C HIS A 295 -13.92 -15.51 -35.24
N GLY A 296 -15.13 -14.99 -35.07
CA GLY A 296 -15.68 -14.65 -33.76
C GLY A 296 -16.34 -15.87 -33.11
N ASN A 297 -15.78 -16.35 -32.01
CA ASN A 297 -16.28 -17.47 -31.22
C ASN A 297 -16.60 -18.75 -32.03
N PRO A 298 -15.70 -19.20 -32.93
CA PRO A 298 -15.97 -20.41 -33.71
C PRO A 298 -15.84 -21.67 -32.85
N THR A 299 -16.53 -22.72 -33.26
CA THR A 299 -16.30 -24.09 -32.78
C THR A 299 -15.12 -24.72 -33.52
N LEU A 300 -14.48 -25.72 -32.90
CA LEU A 300 -13.40 -26.47 -33.54
C LEU A 300 -13.84 -27.05 -34.90
N LYS A 301 -15.06 -27.60 -34.95
CA LYS A 301 -15.62 -28.20 -36.17
C LYS A 301 -15.73 -27.18 -37.30
N GLU A 302 -16.28 -26.00 -37.04
CA GLU A 302 -16.44 -24.94 -38.05
C GLU A 302 -15.08 -24.50 -38.61
N VAL A 303 -14.08 -24.28 -37.76
CA VAL A 303 -12.73 -23.91 -38.23
C VAL A 303 -12.13 -25.03 -39.09
N MET A 304 -12.22 -26.28 -38.65
CA MET A 304 -11.65 -27.42 -39.39
C MET A 304 -12.36 -27.68 -40.72
N GLU A 305 -13.67 -27.44 -40.82
CA GLU A 305 -14.41 -27.50 -42.08
C GLU A 305 -13.90 -26.44 -43.06
N ILE A 306 -13.67 -25.20 -42.61
CA ILE A 306 -13.12 -24.13 -43.47
C ILE A 306 -11.71 -24.48 -43.96
N LEU A 307 -10.87 -25.02 -43.08
CA LEU A 307 -9.49 -25.40 -43.43
C LEU A 307 -9.45 -26.58 -44.42
N THR A 308 -10.40 -27.52 -44.30
CA THR A 308 -10.58 -28.62 -45.25
C THR A 308 -10.74 -28.08 -46.68
N TYR A 309 -11.61 -27.09 -46.88
CA TYR A 309 -11.80 -26.47 -48.20
C TYR A 309 -10.61 -25.60 -48.64
N THR A 310 -9.99 -24.88 -47.71
CA THR A 310 -8.92 -23.92 -48.04
C THR A 310 -7.61 -24.61 -48.43
N TYR A 311 -7.24 -25.65 -47.69
CA TYR A 311 -5.98 -26.36 -47.91
C TYR A 311 -6.11 -27.60 -48.78
N ASP A 312 -7.34 -28.04 -49.09
CA ASP A 312 -7.63 -29.33 -49.75
C ASP A 312 -7.06 -30.51 -48.94
N ILE A 313 -7.41 -30.53 -47.66
CA ILE A 313 -6.97 -31.53 -46.67
C ILE A 313 -8.16 -32.34 -46.16
N LYS A 314 -7.92 -33.55 -45.66
CA LYS A 314 -8.91 -34.28 -44.87
C LYS A 314 -8.44 -34.34 -43.43
N TYR A 315 -9.38 -34.38 -42.49
CA TYR A 315 -9.04 -34.58 -41.09
C TYR A 315 -9.92 -35.63 -40.44
N GLU A 316 -9.39 -36.23 -39.38
CA GLU A 316 -10.12 -37.05 -38.43
C GLU A 316 -9.79 -36.58 -37.02
N ILE A 317 -10.73 -36.72 -36.10
CA ILE A 317 -10.48 -36.48 -34.67
C ILE A 317 -10.48 -37.86 -34.02
N ASP A 318 -9.34 -38.23 -33.47
CA ASP A 318 -9.16 -39.45 -32.68
C ASP A 318 -8.88 -39.05 -31.23
N GLU A 319 -9.80 -39.39 -30.34
CA GLU A 319 -9.82 -38.93 -28.94
C GLU A 319 -9.69 -37.40 -28.81
N ASN A 320 -8.49 -36.92 -28.48
CA ASN A 320 -8.15 -35.49 -28.32
C ASN A 320 -7.12 -35.02 -29.37
N THR A 321 -6.87 -35.80 -30.42
CA THR A 321 -5.89 -35.51 -31.46
C THR A 321 -6.55 -35.28 -32.82
N ILE A 322 -6.24 -34.15 -33.46
CA ILE A 322 -6.59 -33.87 -34.85
C ILE A 322 -5.54 -34.50 -35.77
N ILE A 323 -5.96 -35.41 -36.63
CA ILE A 323 -5.09 -36.07 -37.61
C ILE A 323 -5.40 -35.52 -39.00
N ILE A 324 -4.44 -34.78 -39.58
CA ILE A 324 -4.57 -34.23 -40.94
C ILE A 324 -3.95 -35.22 -41.93
N LYS A 325 -4.76 -35.67 -42.90
CA LYS A 325 -4.48 -36.73 -43.87
C LYS A 325 -4.26 -36.21 -45.28
#